data_AF-A0A0C4DXU2-F1
#
_entry.id   AF-A0A0C4DXU2-F1
#
_cell.length_a   1.000
_cell.length_b   1.000
_cell.length_c   1.000
_cell.angle_alpha   90.00
_cell.angle_beta   90.00
_cell.angle_gamma   90.00
#
_symmetry.space_group_name_H-M   'P 1'
#
loop_
_entity.id
_entity.type
_entity.pdbx_description
1 polymer ?
#
loop_
_entity_poly.entity_id
_entity_poly.type
_entity_poly.pdbx_seq_one_letter_code
_entity_poly.pdbx_strand_id
1 'polypeptide(L)'
;MAACGFEVTVTDCFVWIFGVHDDLVPRLRAREQEAVAVFAHLCVMLKRLDAYWWMQGWAERLMQTSYRMLDHEHRLWLQWPADEIGWIPPSA
;
A
#
# COMPACT_ATOMS: atom_id res chain seq x y z
N MET A 1 31.38 -10.14 -1.99
CA MET A 1 29.94 -10.46 -1.82
C MET A 1 29.14 -9.41 -2.54
N ALA A 2 28.81 -9.67 -3.81
CA ALA A 2 28.01 -8.78 -4.63
C ALA A 2 26.57 -8.81 -4.09
N ALA A 3 26.14 -7.71 -3.47
CA ALA A 3 24.72 -7.45 -3.32
C ALA A 3 24.20 -7.17 -4.73
N CYS A 4 23.65 -8.20 -5.38
CA CYS A 4 22.76 -8.00 -6.52
C CYS A 4 21.55 -7.26 -5.95
N GLY A 5 21.63 -5.93 -5.94
CA GLY A 5 20.50 -5.07 -5.65
C GLY A 5 19.47 -5.34 -6.73
N PHE A 6 18.39 -6.02 -6.37
CA PHE A 6 17.22 -6.12 -7.22
C PHE A 6 16.68 -4.68 -7.34
N GLU A 7 17.01 -3.99 -8.43
CA GLU A 7 16.34 -2.76 -8.81
C GLU A 7 14.89 -3.15 -9.09
N VAL A 8 14.02 -3.04 -8.08
CA VAL A 8 12.57 -3.21 -8.25
C VAL A 8 12.14 -2.18 -9.30
N THR A 9 11.82 -2.65 -10.50
CA THR A 9 11.37 -1.78 -11.57
C THR A 9 9.91 -1.43 -11.36
N VAL A 10 9.47 -0.31 -11.94
CA VAL A 10 8.03 0.04 -11.96
C VAL A 10 7.19 -1.10 -12.55
N THR A 11 7.74 -1.85 -13.50
CA THR A 11 7.11 -3.04 -14.09
C THR A 11 6.94 -4.15 -13.07
N ASP A 12 7.91 -4.40 -12.19
CA ASP A 12 7.78 -5.43 -11.15
C ASP A 12 6.69 -5.09 -10.14
N CYS A 13 6.60 -3.81 -9.75
CA CYS A 13 5.49 -3.31 -8.92
C CYS A 13 4.14 -3.55 -9.61
N PHE A 14 4.04 -3.26 -10.91
CA PHE A 14 2.81 -3.47 -11.66
C PHE A 14 2.46 -4.93 -11.86
N VAL A 15 3.41 -5.79 -12.19
CA VAL A 15 3.19 -7.23 -12.33
C VAL A 15 2.66 -7.80 -11.01
N TRP A 16 3.21 -7.36 -9.88
CA TRP A 16 2.69 -7.76 -8.57
C TRP A 16 1.27 -7.22 -8.32
N ILE A 17 1.02 -5.93 -8.57
CA ILE A 17 -0.31 -5.31 -8.39
C ILE A 17 -1.37 -6.01 -9.25
N PHE A 18 -1.06 -6.25 -10.52
CA PHE A 18 -1.98 -6.87 -11.47
C PHE A 18 -2.12 -8.39 -11.23
N GLY A 19 -1.08 -9.06 -10.75
CA GLY A 19 -1.15 -10.49 -10.41
C GLY A 19 -1.91 -10.77 -9.12
N VAL A 20 -1.82 -9.88 -8.13
CA VAL A 20 -2.54 -9.99 -6.85
C VAL A 20 -4.00 -9.53 -6.96
N HIS A 21 -4.35 -8.81 -8.02
CA HIS A 21 -5.67 -8.21 -8.23
C HIS A 21 -6.83 -9.23 -8.13
N ASP A 22 -6.70 -10.41 -8.71
CA ASP A 22 -7.84 -11.34 -8.85
C ASP A 22 -8.31 -11.93 -7.52
N ASP A 23 -7.41 -12.13 -6.56
CA ASP A 23 -7.75 -12.63 -5.23
C ASP A 23 -7.93 -11.50 -4.20
N LEU A 24 -7.15 -10.42 -4.32
CA LEU A 24 -7.17 -9.34 -3.34
C LEU A 24 -8.36 -8.39 -3.54
N VAL A 25 -8.75 -8.08 -4.78
CA VAL A 25 -9.82 -7.11 -5.04
C VAL A 25 -11.20 -7.57 -4.54
N PRO A 26 -11.62 -8.84 -4.72
CA PRO A 26 -12.85 -9.32 -4.12
C PRO A 26 -12.86 -9.17 -2.59
N ARG A 27 -11.74 -9.49 -1.92
CA ARG A 27 -11.59 -9.39 -0.46
C ARG A 27 -11.54 -7.95 0.04
N LEU A 28 -10.89 -7.06 -0.71
CA LEU A 28 -10.91 -5.61 -0.46
C LEU A 28 -12.33 -5.04 -0.59
N ARG A 29 -13.10 -5.48 -1.59
CA ARG A 29 -14.51 -5.10 -1.73
C ARG A 29 -15.37 -5.62 -0.58
N ALA A 30 -15.07 -6.82 -0.08
CA ALA A 30 -15.68 -7.39 1.12
C ALA A 30 -15.22 -6.72 2.43
N ARG A 31 -14.22 -5.81 2.37
CA ARG A 31 -13.62 -5.12 3.52
C ARG A 31 -13.03 -6.08 4.55
N GLU A 32 -12.47 -7.20 4.07
CA GLU A 32 -11.65 -8.09 4.91
C GLU A 32 -10.47 -7.28 5.47
N GLN A 33 -10.30 -7.28 6.79
CA GLN A 33 -9.34 -6.43 7.48
C GLN A 33 -7.90 -6.77 7.05
N GLU A 34 -7.64 -8.06 6.87
CA GLU A 34 -6.38 -8.62 6.40
C GLU A 34 -6.05 -8.16 4.98
N ALA A 35 -7.04 -8.17 4.08
CA ALA A 35 -6.85 -7.71 2.71
C ALA A 35 -6.52 -6.22 2.65
N VAL A 36 -7.22 -5.41 3.44
CA VAL A 36 -6.96 -3.97 3.54
C VAL A 36 -5.58 -3.69 4.13
N ALA A 37 -5.15 -4.46 5.12
CA ALA A 37 -3.81 -4.35 5.68
C ALA A 37 -2.72 -4.68 4.66
N VAL A 38 -2.86 -5.77 3.90
CA VAL A 38 -1.93 -6.12 2.82
C VAL A 38 -1.89 -5.01 1.75
N PHE A 39 -3.05 -4.45 1.40
CA PHE A 39 -3.13 -3.35 0.45
C PHE A 39 -2.45 -2.07 0.95
N ALA A 40 -2.48 -1.79 2.24
CA ALA A 40 -1.74 -0.68 2.80
C ALA A 40 -0.22 -0.89 2.79
N HIS A 41 0.26 -2.12 2.94
CA HIS A 41 1.69 -2.41 2.78
C HIS A 41 2.16 -2.20 1.34
N LEU A 42 1.30 -2.47 0.35
CA LEU A 42 1.56 -2.12 -1.05
C LEU A 42 1.74 -0.60 -1.24
N CYS A 43 1.08 0.24 -0.43
CA CYS A 43 1.23 1.70 -0.53
C CYS A 43 2.68 2.16 -0.31
N VAL A 44 3.49 1.41 0.46
CA VAL A 44 4.93 1.66 0.63
C VAL A 44 5.68 1.50 -0.69
N MET A 45 5.35 0.46 -1.47
CA MET A 45 5.93 0.26 -2.79
C MET A 45 5.45 1.34 -3.77
N LEU A 46 4.17 1.69 -3.72
CA LEU A 46 3.59 2.78 -4.54
C LEU A 46 4.27 4.13 -4.24
N LYS A 47 4.69 4.39 -3.00
CA LYS A 47 5.43 5.60 -2.64
C LYS A 47 6.78 5.71 -3.35
N ARG A 48 7.41 4.60 -3.73
CA ARG A 48 8.64 4.62 -4.53
C ARG A 48 8.38 5.08 -5.97
N LEU A 49 7.15 4.96 -6.44
CA LEU A 49 6.72 5.41 -7.76
C LEU A 49 6.32 6.89 -7.78
N ASP A 50 6.31 7.58 -6.63
CA ASP A 50 5.97 9.01 -6.49
C ASP A 50 6.92 9.93 -7.31
N ALA A 51 8.09 9.41 -7.72
CA ALA A 51 8.98 10.06 -8.66
C ALA A 51 8.37 10.28 -10.06
N TYR A 52 7.37 9.48 -10.45
CA TYR A 52 6.64 9.65 -11.70
C TYR A 52 5.46 10.61 -11.50
N TRP A 53 5.36 11.63 -12.35
CA TRP A 53 4.35 12.69 -12.25
C TRP A 53 2.89 12.18 -12.14
N TRP A 54 2.55 11.07 -12.80
CA TRP A 54 1.20 10.50 -12.80
C TRP A 54 0.91 9.64 -11.55
N MET A 55 1.95 9.25 -10.80
CA MET A 55 1.86 8.49 -9.55
C MET A 55 1.91 9.37 -8.30
N GLN A 56 2.13 10.68 -8.47
CA GLN A 56 2.24 11.60 -7.36
C GLN A 56 1.00 11.60 -6.47
N GLY A 57 1.20 11.36 -5.18
CA GLY A 57 0.14 11.41 -4.17
C GLY A 57 -0.79 10.20 -4.15
N TRP A 58 -0.51 9.14 -4.92
CA TRP A 58 -1.37 7.94 -4.93
C TRP A 58 -1.24 7.12 -3.66
N ALA A 59 -0.01 6.96 -3.15
CA ALA A 59 0.25 6.18 -1.94
C ALA A 59 -0.52 6.74 -0.73
N GLU A 60 -0.55 8.06 -0.54
CA GLU A 60 -1.25 8.71 0.57
C GLU A 60 -2.77 8.61 0.43
N ARG A 61 -3.30 8.77 -0.79
CA ARG A 61 -4.74 8.64 -1.07
C ARG A 61 -5.24 7.22 -0.81
N LEU A 62 -4.45 6.23 -1.23
CA LEU A 62 -4.75 4.83 -1.00
C LEU A 62 -4.60 4.47 0.49
N MET A 63 -3.54 4.95 1.16
CA MET A 63 -3.36 4.78 2.61
C MET A 63 -4.55 5.34 3.40
N GLN A 64 -5.02 6.55 3.07
CA GLN A 64 -6.19 7.14 3.72
C GLN A 64 -7.45 6.30 3.48
N THR A 65 -7.59 5.71 2.29
CA THR A 65 -8.72 4.84 1.95
C THR A 65 -8.66 3.56 2.79
N SER A 66 -7.49 2.92 2.88
CA SER A 66 -7.24 1.74 3.72
C SER A 66 -7.55 2.01 5.19
N TYR A 67 -7.07 3.13 5.73
CA TYR A 67 -7.33 3.54 7.11
C TYR A 67 -8.82 3.71 7.44
N ARG A 68 -9.61 4.21 6.47
CA ARG A 68 -11.08 4.34 6.63
C ARG A 68 -11.82 3.01 6.51
N MET A 69 -11.25 2.03 5.83
CA MET A 69 -11.83 0.69 5.68
C MET A 69 -11.54 -0.21 6.89
N LEU A 70 -10.44 0.04 7.60
CA LEU A 70 -10.12 -0.67 8.83
C LEU A 70 -10.96 -0.18 10.02
N ASP A 71 -11.37 -1.13 10.86
CA ASP A 71 -11.95 -0.85 12.16
C ASP A 71 -10.91 -0.29 13.15
N HIS A 72 -11.34 0.03 14.37
CA HIS A 72 -10.46 0.68 15.34
C HIS A 72 -9.29 -0.22 15.79
N GLU A 73 -9.50 -1.52 15.88
CA GLU A 73 -8.51 -2.49 16.40
C GLU A 73 -7.42 -2.75 15.37
N HIS A 74 -7.80 -2.84 14.09
CA HIS A 74 -6.90 -3.17 12.99
C HIS A 74 -6.14 -1.94 12.45
N ARG A 75 -6.54 -0.70 12.79
CA ARG A 75 -5.79 0.51 12.39
C ARG A 75 -4.34 0.53 12.86
N LEU A 76 -4.03 -0.14 13.97
CA LEU A 76 -2.65 -0.28 14.45
C LEU A 76 -1.76 -1.06 13.47
N TRP A 77 -2.34 -1.93 12.63
CA TRP A 77 -1.60 -2.66 11.60
C TRP A 77 -1.07 -1.75 10.49
N LEU A 78 -1.64 -0.54 10.36
CA LEU A 78 -1.19 0.48 9.42
C LEU A 78 -0.05 1.34 9.95
N GLN A 79 0.36 1.18 11.22
CA GLN A 79 1.37 2.04 11.82
C GLN A 79 2.70 1.99 11.03
N TRP A 80 3.21 0.79 10.77
CA TRP A 80 4.45 0.64 10.01
C TRP A 80 4.37 1.24 8.60
N PRO A 81 3.38 0.88 7.74
CA PRO A 81 3.35 1.44 6.40
C PRO A 81 3.01 2.94 6.37
N ALA A 82 2.33 3.47 7.40
CA ALA A 82 2.14 4.91 7.57
C ALA A 82 3.46 5.63 7.86
N ASP A 83 4.26 5.10 8.79
CA ASP A 83 5.58 5.64 9.14
C ASP A 83 6.54 5.64 7.94
N GLU A 84 6.58 4.54 7.17
CA GLU A 84 7.45 4.40 5.99
C GLU A 84 7.17 5.42 4.88
N ILE A 85 5.90 5.77 4.66
CA ILE A 85 5.53 6.74 3.63
C ILE A 85 5.41 8.17 4.18
N GLY A 86 5.64 8.37 5.48
CA GLY A 86 5.46 9.65 6.17
C GLY A 86 4.01 10.13 6.22
N TRP A 87 3.05 9.20 6.20
CA TRP A 87 1.63 9.53 6.26
C TRP A 87 1.15 9.60 7.69
N ILE A 88 0.48 10.70 8.05
CA ILE A 88 -0.06 10.90 9.40
C ILE A 88 -1.56 10.59 9.37
N PRO A 89 -2.04 9.65 10.21
CA PRO A 89 -3.48 9.39 10.29
C PRO A 89 -4.22 10.65 10.73
N PRO A 90 -5.33 11.00 10.07
CA PRO A 90 -6.17 12.10 10.53
C PRO A 90 -6.63 11.77 11.96
N SER A 91 -6.42 12.71 12.88
CA SER A 91 -6.90 12.62 14.26
C SER A 91 -8.37 12.23 14.24
N ALA A 92 -8.68 11.06 14.80
CA ALA A 92 -10.02 10.49 14.86
C ALA A 92 -11.00 11.39 15.60
#